data_AF-A0A7C0X617-F1
#
_entry.id   AF-A0A7C0X617-F1
#
_cell.length_a   1.000
_cell.length_b   1.000
_cell.length_c   1.000
_cell.angle_alpha   90.00
_cell.angle_beta   90.00
_cell.angle_gamma   90.00
#
_symmetry.space_group_name_H-M   'P 1'
#
loop_
_entity.id
_entity.type
_entity.pdbx_description
1 polymer ?
#
loop_
_entity_poly.entity_id
_entity_poly.type
_entity_poly.pdbx_seq_one_letter_code
_entity_poly.pdbx_strand_id
1 'polypeptide(L)' 'RGVIPPTINYEHRDEECDLDYVPNVARRTQIRTTLSNSFGFGGTNVSIVLRKFEE' A
#
# COMPACT_ATOMS: atom_id res chain seq x y z
N ARG A 1 4.07 2.66 14.26
CA ARG A 1 4.77 3.88 13.78
C ARG A 1 4.06 4.32 12.49
N GLY A 2 3.66 5.59 12.36
CA GLY A 2 2.92 6.10 11.19
C GLY A 2 3.84 6.40 10.01
N VAL A 3 4.30 5.36 9.31
CA VAL A 3 5.16 5.47 8.13
C VAL A 3 4.61 4.54 7.05
N ILE A 4 4.43 5.07 5.85
CA ILE A 4 4.17 4.29 4.64
C ILE A 4 5.54 3.96 4.02
N PRO A 5 5.89 2.67 3.88
CA PRO A 5 7.13 2.27 3.21
C PRO A 5 7.10 2.65 1.73
N PRO A 6 8.26 2.85 1.09
CA PRO A 6 8.30 3.18 -0.32
C PRO A 6 8.13 1.94 -1.19
N THR A 7 7.61 2.16 -2.40
CA THR A 7 7.82 1.25 -3.53
C THR A 7 9.18 1.58 -4.15
N ILE A 8 10.18 0.75 -3.88
CA ILE A 8 11.54 0.93 -4.39
C ILE A 8 11.62 0.57 -5.89
N ASN A 9 12.67 1.06 -6.57
CA ASN A 9 12.93 0.83 -8.00
C ASN A 9 11.84 1.39 -8.93
N TYR A 10 11.06 2.37 -8.46
CA TYR A 10 10.06 3.03 -9.29
C TYR A 10 10.72 4.18 -10.07
N GLU A 11 11.28 3.87 -11.25
CA GLU A 11 12.04 4.81 -12.08
C GLU A 11 11.25 5.33 -13.29
N HIS A 12 10.40 4.49 -13.86
CA HIS A 12 9.64 4.78 -15.08
C HIS A 12 8.14 4.65 -14.76
N ARG A 13 7.40 5.73 -14.94
CA ARG A 13 5.95 5.75 -14.73
C ARG A 13 5.25 5.07 -15.91
N ASP A 14 4.24 4.27 -15.59
CA ASP A 14 3.31 3.70 -16.57
C ASP A 14 2.03 4.57 -16.59
N GLU A 15 1.47 4.81 -17.78
CA GLU A 15 0.27 5.64 -17.96
C GLU A 15 -0.99 4.97 -17.36
N GLU A 16 -1.04 3.64 -17.36
CA GLU A 16 -2.15 2.88 -16.76
C GLU A 16 -2.02 2.78 -15.23
N CYS A 17 -0.79 2.94 -14.70
CA CYS A 17 -0.51 2.97 -13.28
C CYS A 17 -0.36 4.41 -12.79
N ASP A 18 -1.48 5.11 -12.63
CA ASP A 18 -1.53 6.54 -12.34
C ASP A 18 -1.80 6.91 -10.86
N LEU A 19 -1.84 5.91 -9.96
CA LEU A 19 -2.06 6.13 -8.52
C LEU A 19 -0.79 6.62 -7.80
N ASP A 20 -0.93 6.92 -6.50
CA ASP A 20 0.20 7.26 -5.63
C ASP A 20 0.82 6.03 -4.99
N TYR A 21 1.93 5.56 -5.56
CA TYR A 21 2.64 4.36 -5.12
C TYR A 21 3.73 4.61 -4.06
N VAL A 22 3.88 5.84 -3.56
CA VAL A 22 4.98 6.22 -2.63
C VAL A 22 6.36 5.81 -3.18
N PRO A 23 6.79 6.37 -4.33
CA PRO A 23 8.00 5.91 -5.01
C PRO A 23 9.28 6.30 -4.27
N ASN A 24 10.18 5.34 -4.08
CA ASN A 24 11.59 5.45 -3.64
C ASN A 24 11.86 6.07 -2.25
N VAL A 25 10.98 6.91 -1.70
CA VAL A 25 11.17 7.61 -0.43
C VAL A 25 9.97 7.35 0.49
N ALA A 26 10.24 6.84 1.70
CA ALA A 26 9.22 6.57 2.70
C ALA A 26 8.45 7.85 3.09
N ARG A 27 7.14 7.73 3.34
CA ARG A 27 6.29 8.87 3.73
C ARG A 27 5.78 8.73 5.16
N ARG A 28 6.00 9.73 6.01
CA ARG A 28 5.39 9.80 7.35
C ARG A 28 3.97 10.35 7.24
N THR A 29 3.01 9.67 7.85
CA THR A 29 1.63 10.15 7.98
C THR A 29 0.89 9.41 9.10
N GLN A 30 -0.20 9.99 9.60
CA GLN A 30 -1.05 9.33 10.57
C GLN A 30 -1.93 8.28 9.89
N ILE A 31 -1.61 7.01 10.10
CA ILE A 31 -2.37 5.88 9.55
C ILE A 31 -3.37 5.39 10.60
N ARG A 32 -4.67 5.44 10.29
CA ARG A 32 -5.75 4.93 11.16
C ARG A 32 -6.27 3.57 10.71
N THR A 33 -6.35 3.37 9.40
CA THR A 33 -6.88 2.15 8.78
C THR A 33 -6.01 1.80 7.57
N THR A 34 -5.79 0.51 7.32
CA THR A 34 -5.04 -0.01 6.17
C THR A 34 -5.78 -1.18 5.54
N LEU A 35 -5.61 -1.35 4.23
CA LEU A 35 -6.05 -2.50 3.46
C LEU A 35 -4.82 -3.25 2.97
N SER A 36 -4.82 -4.59 3.09
CA SER A 36 -3.82 -5.45 2.46
C SER A 36 -4.52 -6.42 1.53
N ASN A 37 -4.18 -6.37 0.25
CA ASN A 37 -4.73 -7.23 -0.79
C ASN A 37 -3.78 -8.37 -1.11
N SER A 38 -4.33 -9.53 -1.46
CA SER A 38 -3.60 -10.72 -1.89
C SER A 38 -4.36 -11.37 -3.04
N PHE A 39 -3.71 -11.44 -4.20
CA PHE A 39 -4.26 -12.01 -5.43
C PHE A 39 -3.42 -13.23 -5.81
N GLY A 40 -3.95 -14.42 -5.55
CA GLY A 40 -3.28 -15.70 -5.77
C GLY A 40 -3.63 -16.34 -7.11
N PHE A 41 -2.76 -17.24 -7.58
CA PHE A 41 -3.06 -18.08 -8.73
C PHE A 41 -4.35 -18.88 -8.55
N GLY A 42 -5.03 -19.20 -9.65
CA GLY A 42 -6.34 -19.85 -9.62
C GLY A 42 -7.51 -18.90 -9.28
N GLY A 43 -7.27 -17.58 -9.30
CA GLY A 43 -8.33 -16.58 -9.14
C GLY A 43 -8.75 -16.33 -7.69
N THR A 44 -7.90 -16.70 -6.71
CA THR A 44 -8.20 -16.47 -5.29
C THR A 44 -7.85 -15.03 -4.91
N ASN A 45 -8.87 -14.24 -4.57
CA ASN A 45 -8.72 -12.84 -4.16
C ASN A 45 -9.09 -12.68 -2.69
N VAL A 46 -8.18 -12.13 -1.89
CA VAL A 46 -8.38 -11.93 -0.45
C VAL A 46 -7.96 -10.51 -0.07
N SER A 47 -8.73 -9.89 0.82
CA SER A 47 -8.44 -8.58 1.39
C SER A 47 -8.61 -8.62 2.90
N ILE A 48 -7.67 -8.03 3.63
CA ILE A 48 -7.79 -7.79 5.07
C ILE A 48 -7.77 -6.30 5.37
N VAL A 49 -8.64 -5.86 6.27
CA VAL A 49 -8.68 -4.48 6.78
C VAL A 49 -8.20 -4.49 8.22
N LEU A 50 -7.17 -3.69 8.49
CA LEU A 50 -6.64 -3.47 9.83
C LEU A 50 -6.90 -2.03 10.23
N ARG A 51 -7.35 -1.83 11.46
CA ARG A 51 -7.53 -0.50 12.05
C ARG A 51 -6.69 -0.41 13.31
N LYS A 52 -6.13 0.78 13.57
CA LYS A 52 -5.53 1.10 14.86
C LYS A 52 -6.56 0.84 15.95
N PHE A 53 -6.19 0.07 16.96
CA PHE A 53 -7.04 -0.14 18.13
C PHE A 53 -7.27 1.18 18.87
N GLU A 54 -8.52 1.41 19.25
CA GLU A 54 -9.00 2.54 20.05
C GLU A 54 -9.85 1.91 21.16
N GLU A 55 -9.59 2.27 22.43
CA GLU A 55 -10.37 1.80 23.59
C GLU A 55 -11.79 2.37 23.61
#